data_AF-A0A7S0MM42-F1
#
_entry.id   AF-A0A7S0MM42-F1
#
_cell.length_a   1.000
_cell.length_b   1.000
_cell.length_c   1.000
_cell.angle_alpha   90.00
_cell.angle_beta   90.00
_cell.angle_gamma   90.00
#
_symmetry.space_group_name_H-M   'P 1'
#
loop_
_entity.id
_entity.type
_entity.pdbx_description
1 polymer ?
#
loop_
_entity_poly.entity_id
_entity_poly.type
_entity_poly.pdbx_seq_one_letter_code
_entity_poly.pdbx_strand_id
1 'polypeptide(L)'
;KMEGHRLKWALQSCAVFIFILATILSVHKILSKPTGGYGYQLLGRQQHVTHAPSIDVSREMLSSTPLKVSWKPYRPLNGYYPDQIYLYSGPEADFSRQGSRSMISTLTKPNPQTKVFTFTSLRVAQVRSVCWDEGTHVILFPSFGEYPDFRHASRTDLKSFASRGNNLVFLGGFSNIAVLNDVFGFHLKAVSYQQGPFYKSDRNAHNTPFEAAPRELPEADKVFGVHMSSLPAGARSYYDSLGATVAFAVRHDLGMVTYLGSDLAGSDRAWRRALNAAV
;
A
#
# COMPACT_ATOMS: atom_id res chain seq x y z
N LYS A 1 29.10 -25.02 -43.50
CA LYS A 1 29.18 -23.68 -42.87
C LYS A 1 28.14 -23.43 -41.75
N MET A 2 27.17 -24.34 -41.50
CA MET A 2 26.14 -24.16 -40.45
C MET A 2 26.44 -24.84 -39.08
N GLU A 3 27.49 -25.64 -38.96
CA GLU A 3 27.83 -26.29 -37.66
C GLU A 3 28.52 -25.34 -36.65
N GLY A 4 29.18 -24.28 -37.12
CA GLY A 4 29.94 -23.37 -36.23
C GLY A 4 29.07 -22.49 -35.32
N HIS A 5 27.80 -22.24 -35.69
CA HIS A 5 26.92 -21.37 -34.90
C HIS A 5 26.27 -22.09 -33.71
N ARG A 6 26.05 -23.41 -33.78
CA ARG A 6 25.47 -24.17 -32.66
C ARG A 6 26.48 -24.37 -31.52
N LEU A 7 27.77 -24.47 -31.83
CA LEU A 7 28.81 -24.64 -30.82
C LEU A 7 29.04 -23.38 -29.96
N LYS A 8 28.86 -22.18 -30.54
CA LYS A 8 28.98 -20.90 -29.79
C LYS A 8 27.87 -20.73 -28.75
N TRP A 9 26.63 -21.13 -29.07
CA TRP A 9 25.51 -21.06 -28.13
C TRP A 9 25.63 -22.05 -26.96
N ALA A 10 26.19 -23.24 -27.21
CA ALA A 10 26.42 -24.22 -26.15
C ALA A 10 27.50 -23.76 -25.15
N LEU A 11 28.60 -23.18 -25.63
CA LEU A 11 29.68 -22.69 -24.78
C LEU A 11 29.26 -21.47 -23.93
N GLN A 12 28.43 -20.58 -24.48
CA GLN A 12 27.94 -19.41 -23.75
C GLN A 12 26.92 -19.80 -22.66
N SER A 13 26.16 -20.87 -22.87
CA SER A 13 25.22 -21.39 -21.87
C SER A 13 25.93 -22.08 -20.70
N CYS A 14 27.04 -22.79 -20.94
CA CYS A 14 27.83 -23.41 -19.88
C CYS A 14 28.53 -22.36 -18.97
N ALA A 15 28.99 -21.24 -19.53
CA ALA A 15 29.66 -20.20 -18.76
C ALA A 15 28.73 -19.52 -17.73
N VAL A 16 27.45 -19.31 -18.09
CA VAL A 16 26.44 -18.73 -17.19
C VAL A 16 26.11 -19.69 -16.04
N PHE A 17 26.05 -20.99 -16.32
CA PHE A 17 25.74 -22.00 -15.31
C PHE A 17 26.85 -22.12 -14.24
N ILE A 18 28.13 -22.00 -14.65
CA ILE A 18 29.26 -22.03 -13.72
C ILE A 18 29.26 -20.79 -12.80
N PHE A 19 28.89 -19.62 -13.32
CA PHE A 19 28.83 -18.38 -12.52
C PHE A 19 27.71 -18.42 -11.46
N ILE A 20 26.55 -18.98 -11.79
CA ILE A 20 25.44 -19.15 -10.85
C ILE A 20 25.83 -20.13 -9.73
N LEU A 21 26.48 -21.24 -10.06
CA LEU A 21 26.90 -22.24 -9.07
C LEU A 21 27.96 -21.69 -8.08
N ALA A 22 28.91 -20.89 -8.57
CA ALA A 22 29.93 -20.26 -7.73
C ALA A 22 29.34 -19.24 -6.75
N THR A 23 28.28 -18.54 -7.14
CA THR A 23 27.61 -17.55 -6.29
C THR A 23 26.82 -18.22 -5.16
N ILE A 24 26.16 -19.34 -5.43
CA ILE A 24 25.41 -20.12 -4.43
C ILE A 24 26.36 -20.72 -3.38
N LEU A 25 27.53 -21.22 -3.80
CA LEU A 25 28.53 -21.78 -2.88
C LEU A 25 29.19 -20.71 -1.98
N SER A 26 29.32 -19.46 -2.45
CA SER A 26 29.85 -18.36 -1.64
C SER A 26 28.90 -17.91 -0.53
N VAL A 27 27.59 -17.94 -0.77
CA VAL A 27 26.58 -17.56 0.25
C VAL A 27 26.51 -18.59 1.38
N HIS A 28 26.78 -19.87 1.10
CA HIS A 28 26.68 -20.91 2.13
C HIS A 28 27.81 -20.85 3.18
N LYS A 29 28.96 -20.23 2.86
CA LYS A 29 30.12 -20.13 3.76
C LYS A 29 30.01 -19.02 4.82
N ILE A 30 29.01 -18.14 4.72
CA ILE A 30 28.84 -16.99 5.63
C ILE A 30 27.90 -17.32 6.83
N LEU A 31 27.18 -18.45 6.79
CA LEU A 31 26.16 -18.78 7.80
C LEU A 31 26.56 -19.83 8.85
N SER A 32 27.86 -20.14 9.00
CA SER A 32 28.33 -21.02 10.10
C SER A 32 29.29 -20.30 11.02
N LYS A 33 28.74 -19.58 12.02
CA LYS A 33 29.47 -19.27 13.26
C LYS A 33 28.68 -19.80 14.46
N PRO A 34 29.32 -20.56 15.37
CA PRO A 34 28.67 -21.14 16.53
C PRO A 34 28.44 -20.09 17.63
N THR A 35 27.25 -20.10 18.21
CA THR A 35 26.87 -19.32 19.40
C THR A 35 27.48 -19.99 20.65
N GLY A 36 28.34 -19.23 21.34
CA GLY A 36 28.98 -19.63 22.59
C GLY A 36 28.01 -19.59 23.78
N GLY A 37 28.23 -20.53 24.70
CA GLY A 37 27.39 -20.89 25.82
C GLY A 37 27.13 -19.82 26.87
N TYR A 38 25.94 -19.92 27.46
CA TYR A 38 25.51 -19.29 28.68
C TYR A 38 26.21 -19.89 29.90
N GLY A 39 26.73 -19.05 30.79
CA GLY A 39 27.16 -19.42 32.13
C GLY A 39 26.86 -18.28 33.09
N TYR A 40 25.78 -18.41 33.86
CA TYR A 40 25.52 -17.53 35.00
C TYR A 40 25.71 -18.33 36.30
N GLN A 41 26.73 -17.94 37.05
CA GLN A 41 27.00 -18.39 38.41
C GLN A 41 25.94 -17.85 39.36
N LEU A 42 25.35 -18.75 40.14
CA LEU A 42 24.61 -18.46 41.37
C LEU A 42 25.59 -17.99 42.44
N LEU A 43 25.42 -16.78 42.95
CA LEU A 43 25.99 -16.37 44.23
C LEU A 43 24.91 -15.68 45.05
N GLY A 44 24.46 -16.39 46.09
CA GLY A 44 23.59 -15.84 47.10
C GLY A 44 24.34 -14.86 47.98
N ARG A 45 23.71 -13.72 48.27
CA ARG A 45 24.06 -12.88 49.40
C ARG A 45 22.80 -12.22 49.94
N GLN A 46 22.38 -12.67 51.13
CA GLN A 46 21.53 -11.87 52.00
C GLN A 46 22.24 -10.57 52.33
N GLN A 47 21.51 -9.45 52.39
CA GLN A 47 21.43 -8.62 53.60
C GLN A 47 20.52 -7.39 53.43
N HIS A 48 19.84 -7.12 54.54
CA HIS A 48 19.38 -5.83 55.05
C HIS A 48 18.30 -5.02 54.33
N VAL A 49 17.11 -5.13 54.93
CA VAL A 49 16.00 -4.18 54.93
C VAL A 49 16.46 -2.86 55.56
N THR A 50 16.31 -1.76 54.82
CA THR A 50 16.21 -0.40 55.36
C THR A 50 15.09 0.35 54.65
N HIS A 51 14.18 0.91 55.45
CA HIS A 51 13.00 1.66 55.04
C HIS A 51 13.33 2.82 54.08
N ALA A 52 12.56 2.92 52.99
CA ALA A 52 12.47 4.09 52.13
C ALA A 52 11.01 4.57 52.05
N PRO A 53 10.77 5.89 51.94
CA PRO A 53 9.47 6.52 52.17
C PRO A 53 8.46 6.21 51.06
N SER A 54 7.20 6.07 51.46
CA SER A 54 6.04 5.91 50.59
C SER A 54 5.87 7.14 49.69
N ILE A 55 6.25 7.01 48.42
CA ILE A 55 5.87 7.96 47.37
C ILE A 55 4.41 7.65 47.03
N ASP A 56 3.55 8.58 47.40
CA ASP A 56 2.15 8.68 47.00
C ASP A 56 2.11 8.84 45.47
N VAL A 57 1.89 7.73 44.75
CA VAL A 57 1.62 7.74 43.30
C VAL A 57 0.18 8.17 43.09
N SER A 58 -0.07 9.41 43.49
CA SER A 58 -1.21 10.19 43.08
C SER A 58 -1.10 10.42 41.58
N ARG A 59 -1.75 9.54 40.81
CA ARG A 59 -2.57 9.89 39.65
C ARG A 59 -1.96 10.97 38.75
N GLU A 60 -0.69 10.82 38.39
CA GLU A 60 -0.08 11.66 37.37
C GLU A 60 -0.64 11.22 36.02
N MET A 61 -1.54 12.09 35.57
CA MET A 61 -2.10 12.19 34.25
C MET A 61 -1.27 11.45 33.19
N LEU A 62 -1.81 10.32 32.73
CA LEU A 62 -1.69 9.93 31.33
C LEU A 62 -2.19 11.12 30.51
N SER A 63 -1.31 12.08 30.29
CA SER A 63 -1.42 13.08 29.24
C SER A 63 -1.43 12.29 27.95
N SER A 64 -2.63 11.86 27.56
CA SER A 64 -2.89 11.32 26.25
C SER A 64 -2.54 12.44 25.29
N THR A 65 -1.36 12.39 24.69
CA THR A 65 -1.03 13.20 23.53
C THR A 65 -2.22 13.05 22.59
N PRO A 66 -3.02 14.11 22.35
CA PRO A 66 -4.20 13.96 21.53
C PRO A 66 -3.72 13.40 20.19
N LEU A 67 -4.38 12.34 19.72
CA LEU A 67 -4.15 11.85 18.37
C LEU A 67 -4.21 13.08 17.46
N LYS A 68 -3.18 13.27 16.62
CA LYS A 68 -3.00 14.42 15.73
C LYS A 68 -4.22 14.65 14.80
N VAL A 69 -5.14 13.70 14.76
CA VAL A 69 -6.29 13.67 13.88
C VAL A 69 -7.57 13.90 14.68
N SER A 70 -8.16 15.09 14.51
CA SER A 70 -9.57 15.30 14.82
C SER A 70 -10.38 14.80 13.64
N TRP A 71 -10.65 13.49 13.62
CA TRP A 71 -11.58 12.93 12.65
C TRP A 71 -12.98 13.48 12.93
N LYS A 72 -13.45 14.42 12.10
CA LYS A 72 -14.80 14.99 12.27
C LYS A 72 -15.83 14.01 11.69
N PRO A 73 -16.80 13.55 12.49
CA PRO A 73 -17.86 12.72 11.97
C PRO A 73 -18.75 13.55 11.04
N TYR A 74 -18.96 13.08 9.81
CA TYR A 74 -20.02 13.61 8.95
C TYR A 74 -21.28 12.76 9.15
N ARG A 75 -22.24 13.33 9.89
CA ARG A 75 -23.59 12.80 10.16
C ARG A 75 -23.66 11.51 11.00
N PRO A 76 -24.84 11.20 11.60
CA PRO A 76 -24.96 10.15 12.62
C PRO A 76 -24.82 8.70 12.11
N LEU A 77 -24.57 8.48 10.82
CA LEU A 77 -24.74 7.16 10.17
C LEU A 77 -23.71 6.91 9.05
N ASN A 78 -22.43 6.79 9.38
CA ASN A 78 -21.37 6.09 8.59
C ASN A 78 -20.39 6.97 7.77
N GLY A 79 -19.24 7.30 8.36
CA GLY A 79 -18.00 7.54 7.61
C GLY A 79 -17.15 8.72 8.09
N TYR A 80 -15.82 8.53 8.07
CA TYR A 80 -14.82 9.58 8.16
C TYR A 80 -14.37 9.93 6.75
N TYR A 81 -14.32 11.22 6.40
CA TYR A 81 -13.84 11.69 5.09
C TYR A 81 -12.61 12.57 5.29
N PRO A 82 -11.55 12.45 4.47
CA PRO A 82 -10.35 13.26 4.64
C PRO A 82 -10.63 14.73 4.32
N ASP A 83 -10.06 15.63 5.13
CA ASP A 83 -10.09 17.08 4.87
C ASP A 83 -9.23 17.44 3.65
N GLN A 84 -8.12 16.72 3.44
CA GLN A 84 -7.20 16.94 2.33
C GLN A 84 -6.79 15.63 1.66
N ILE A 85 -6.80 15.65 0.33
CA ILE A 85 -6.34 14.57 -0.54
C ILE A 85 -5.30 15.14 -1.50
N TYR A 86 -4.17 14.46 -1.66
CA TYR A 86 -3.25 14.72 -2.77
C TYR A 86 -3.51 13.74 -3.91
N LEU A 87 -3.85 14.27 -5.08
CA LEU A 87 -3.98 13.53 -6.32
C LEU A 87 -2.72 13.71 -7.16
N TYR A 88 -2.05 12.61 -7.50
CA TYR A 88 -0.97 12.67 -8.48
C TYR A 88 -1.52 12.94 -9.89
N SER A 89 -0.92 13.90 -10.61
CA SER A 89 -1.33 14.31 -11.96
C SER A 89 -0.14 14.59 -12.89
N GLY A 90 0.95 13.85 -12.72
CA GLY A 90 2.16 13.97 -13.53
C GLY A 90 2.07 13.27 -14.90
N PRO A 91 3.15 13.31 -15.70
CA PRO A 91 3.18 12.74 -17.04
C PRO A 91 3.11 11.21 -17.09
N GLU A 92 3.51 10.52 -16.00
CA GLU A 92 3.45 9.06 -15.89
C GLU A 92 2.01 8.53 -15.77
N ALA A 93 1.05 9.43 -15.51
CA ALA A 93 -0.33 9.12 -15.19
C ALA A 93 -1.18 8.91 -16.47
N ASP A 94 -1.87 7.78 -16.57
CA ASP A 94 -2.71 7.35 -17.70
C ASP A 94 -4.13 7.94 -17.63
N PHE A 95 -4.23 9.26 -17.58
CA PHE A 95 -5.50 9.95 -17.85
C PHE A 95 -5.24 11.28 -18.54
N SER A 96 -6.19 11.66 -19.39
CA SER A 96 -6.20 12.98 -20.01
C SER A 96 -6.35 14.10 -18.96
N ARG A 97 -6.01 15.34 -19.31
CA ARG A 97 -6.30 16.51 -18.45
C ARG A 97 -7.79 16.62 -18.05
N GLN A 98 -8.70 16.03 -18.82
CA GLN A 98 -10.12 15.97 -18.45
C GLN A 98 -10.37 14.90 -17.37
N GLY A 99 -9.61 13.81 -17.37
CA GLY A 99 -9.66 12.77 -16.35
C GLY A 99 -9.30 13.28 -14.96
N SER A 100 -8.30 14.15 -14.81
CA SER A 100 -7.95 14.72 -13.50
C SER A 100 -9.07 15.59 -12.92
N ARG A 101 -9.71 16.42 -13.74
CA ARG A 101 -10.87 17.23 -13.32
C ARG A 101 -12.07 16.36 -12.93
N SER A 102 -12.31 15.28 -13.69
CA SER A 102 -13.35 14.30 -13.38
C SER A 102 -13.08 13.60 -12.04
N MET A 103 -11.81 13.26 -11.77
CA MET A 103 -11.39 12.65 -10.51
C MET A 103 -11.59 13.60 -9.32
N ILE A 104 -11.16 14.85 -9.45
CA ILE A 104 -11.35 15.88 -8.41
C ILE A 104 -12.85 16.07 -8.12
N SER A 105 -13.69 16.15 -9.16
CA SER A 105 -15.15 16.23 -9.02
C SER A 105 -15.71 15.00 -8.29
N THR A 106 -15.21 13.81 -8.60
CA THR A 106 -15.65 12.57 -7.95
C THR A 106 -15.29 12.56 -6.46
N LEU A 107 -14.07 12.96 -6.11
CA LEU A 107 -13.57 13.00 -4.73
C LEU A 107 -14.26 14.07 -3.87
N THR A 108 -14.62 15.21 -4.45
CA THR A 108 -15.25 16.34 -3.74
C THR A 108 -16.77 16.26 -3.67
N LYS A 109 -17.42 15.48 -4.55
CA LYS A 109 -18.88 15.37 -4.60
C LYS A 109 -19.52 14.88 -3.29
N PRO A 110 -18.96 13.90 -2.56
CA PRO A 110 -19.52 13.47 -1.27
C PRO A 110 -19.31 14.51 -0.17
N ASN A 111 -18.18 15.21 -0.18
CA ASN A 111 -17.86 16.25 0.79
C ASN A 111 -17.23 17.48 0.08
N PRO A 112 -18.01 18.54 -0.19
CA PRO A 112 -17.51 19.76 -0.82
C PRO A 112 -16.43 20.50 -0.01
N GLN A 113 -16.26 20.18 1.28
CA GLN A 113 -15.22 20.77 2.12
C GLN A 113 -13.85 20.13 1.92
N THR A 114 -13.80 18.92 1.35
CA THR A 114 -12.54 18.22 1.08
C THR A 114 -11.74 18.98 0.03
N LYS A 115 -10.50 19.31 0.37
CA LYS A 115 -9.56 19.96 -0.54
C LYS A 115 -8.76 18.91 -1.28
N VAL A 116 -8.82 18.95 -2.62
CA VAL A 116 -8.00 18.07 -3.46
C VAL A 116 -6.85 18.90 -4.04
N PHE A 117 -5.64 18.62 -3.57
CA PHE A 117 -4.41 19.18 -4.11
C PHE A 117 -3.87 18.25 -5.19
N THR A 118 -3.06 18.81 -6.10
CA THR A 118 -2.37 18.00 -7.10
C THR A 118 -0.87 18.19 -7.03
N PHE A 119 -0.14 17.14 -7.41
CA PHE A 119 1.31 17.18 -7.58
C PHE A 119 1.69 16.39 -8.83
N THR A 120 2.77 16.79 -9.51
CA THR A 120 3.05 16.36 -10.88
C THR A 120 4.40 15.66 -11.06
N SER A 121 5.24 15.62 -10.03
CA SER A 121 6.53 14.93 -10.08
C SER A 121 6.65 13.90 -8.97
N LEU A 122 7.25 12.76 -9.31
CA LEU A 122 7.61 11.69 -8.39
C LEU A 122 9.05 11.85 -7.83
N ARG A 123 9.71 12.98 -8.13
CA ARG A 123 11.00 13.35 -7.55
C ARG A 123 10.91 13.46 -6.04
N VAL A 124 12.01 13.11 -5.37
CA VAL A 124 12.13 13.01 -3.90
C VAL A 124 11.58 14.24 -3.19
N ALA A 125 11.92 15.45 -3.63
CA ALA A 125 11.49 16.68 -2.97
C ALA A 125 9.97 16.84 -2.96
N GLN A 126 9.29 16.54 -4.06
CA GLN A 126 7.84 16.71 -4.18
C GLN A 126 7.07 15.57 -3.48
N VAL A 127 7.54 14.32 -3.63
CA VAL A 127 6.93 13.21 -2.87
C VAL A 127 7.08 13.44 -1.37
N ARG A 128 8.24 13.93 -0.92
CA ARG A 128 8.49 14.28 0.47
C ARG A 128 7.59 15.41 0.94
N SER A 129 7.45 16.50 0.18
CA SER A 129 6.58 17.61 0.59
C SER A 129 5.13 17.17 0.78
N VAL A 130 4.64 16.28 -0.10
CA VAL A 130 3.28 15.72 0.00
C VAL A 130 3.17 14.77 1.20
N CYS A 131 4.12 13.85 1.36
CA CYS A 131 4.09 12.90 2.47
C CYS A 131 4.24 13.58 3.84
N TRP A 132 4.88 14.74 3.91
CA TRP A 132 5.14 15.44 5.16
C TRP A 132 4.13 16.56 5.45
N ASP A 133 3.15 16.79 4.56
CA ASP A 133 2.02 17.66 4.85
C ASP A 133 1.16 17.04 5.96
N GLU A 134 1.05 17.75 7.09
CA GLU A 134 0.34 17.28 8.26
C GLU A 134 -1.18 17.25 8.08
N GLY A 135 -1.72 18.04 7.15
CA GLY A 135 -3.15 18.05 6.85
C GLY A 135 -3.60 16.92 5.93
N THR A 136 -2.65 16.19 5.34
CA THR A 136 -2.92 15.16 4.33
C THR A 136 -3.02 13.78 4.94
N HIS A 137 -4.17 13.13 4.70
CA HIS A 137 -4.42 11.76 5.14
C HIS A 137 -4.53 10.76 3.98
N VAL A 138 -4.69 11.25 2.75
CA VAL A 138 -4.80 10.40 1.56
C VAL A 138 -3.92 10.92 0.45
N ILE A 139 -3.11 10.03 -0.12
CA ILE A 139 -2.45 10.26 -1.41
C ILE A 139 -3.02 9.25 -2.40
N LEU A 140 -3.55 9.76 -3.51
CA LEU A 140 -4.12 8.98 -4.59
C LEU A 140 -3.18 8.97 -5.79
N PHE A 141 -2.78 7.76 -6.18
CA PHE A 141 -2.09 7.46 -7.42
C PHE A 141 -3.07 6.85 -8.42
N PRO A 142 -3.37 7.55 -9.51
CA PRO A 142 -4.14 7.01 -10.62
C PRO A 142 -3.36 5.92 -11.39
N SER A 143 -3.97 5.34 -12.42
CA SER A 143 -3.26 4.36 -13.27
C SER A 143 -2.03 5.01 -13.90
N PHE A 144 -0.89 4.32 -13.90
CA PHE A 144 0.30 4.77 -14.64
C PHE A 144 0.37 4.10 -16.00
N GLY A 145 0.69 4.89 -17.03
CA GLY A 145 0.87 4.38 -18.40
C GLY A 145 2.17 3.60 -18.56
N GLU A 146 3.19 3.97 -17.78
CA GLU A 146 4.49 3.32 -17.73
C GLU A 146 4.92 3.11 -16.27
N TYR A 147 5.97 2.32 -16.04
CA TYR A 147 6.48 2.12 -14.69
C TYR A 147 7.10 3.42 -14.16
N PRO A 148 6.59 3.99 -13.06
CA PRO A 148 7.15 5.24 -12.53
C PRO A 148 8.49 5.00 -11.83
N ASP A 149 9.45 5.90 -12.05
CA ASP A 149 10.73 5.88 -11.34
C ASP A 149 10.60 6.50 -9.94
N PHE A 150 10.12 5.71 -8.97
CA PHE A 150 10.23 6.06 -7.56
C PHE A 150 11.66 5.83 -7.08
N ARG A 151 12.37 6.91 -6.76
CA ARG A 151 13.67 6.82 -6.09
C ARG A 151 13.54 6.21 -4.70
N HIS A 152 14.59 5.55 -4.21
CA HIS A 152 14.62 4.87 -2.90
C HIS A 152 14.10 5.76 -1.74
N ALA A 153 14.49 7.03 -1.71
CA ALA A 153 14.01 7.98 -0.70
C ALA A 153 12.50 8.22 -0.80
N SER A 154 11.94 8.39 -2.01
CA SER A 154 10.49 8.53 -2.21
C SER A 154 9.71 7.30 -1.73
N ARG A 155 10.22 6.09 -1.97
CA ARG A 155 9.60 4.84 -1.49
C ARG A 155 9.57 4.78 0.04
N THR A 156 10.65 5.22 0.67
CA THR A 156 10.76 5.31 2.14
C THR A 156 9.78 6.33 2.71
N ASP A 157 9.64 7.49 2.05
CA ASP A 157 8.67 8.53 2.44
C ASP A 157 7.22 8.03 2.31
N LEU A 158 6.87 7.26 1.26
CA LEU A 158 5.55 6.65 1.10
C LEU A 158 5.24 5.60 2.19
N LYS A 159 6.19 4.71 2.51
CA LYS A 159 6.04 3.78 3.65
C LYS A 159 5.83 4.52 4.97
N SER A 160 6.60 5.59 5.18
CA SER A 160 6.52 6.43 6.38
C SER A 160 5.20 7.20 6.45
N PHE A 161 4.61 7.55 5.30
CA PHE A 161 3.28 8.15 5.23
C PHE A 161 2.21 7.14 5.65
N ALA A 162 2.17 5.94 5.06
CA ALA A 162 1.19 4.92 5.41
C ALA A 162 1.33 4.47 6.88
N SER A 163 2.56 4.21 7.35
CA SER A 163 2.80 3.74 8.72
C SER A 163 2.35 4.72 9.82
N ARG A 164 2.24 6.02 9.51
CA ARG A 164 1.73 7.06 10.43
C ARG A 164 0.20 7.11 10.55
N GLY A 165 -0.52 6.19 9.91
CA GLY A 165 -2.00 6.15 9.99
C GLY A 165 -2.71 6.71 8.77
N ASN A 166 -1.97 7.09 7.73
CA ASN A 166 -2.56 7.62 6.49
C ASN A 166 -2.82 6.52 5.47
N ASN A 167 -3.53 6.85 4.39
CA ASN A 167 -3.94 5.92 3.36
C ASN A 167 -3.32 6.26 2.00
N LEU A 168 -2.76 5.25 1.35
CA LEU A 168 -2.28 5.35 -0.03
C LEU A 168 -3.23 4.59 -0.95
N VAL A 169 -3.80 5.28 -1.93
CA VAL A 169 -4.78 4.69 -2.85
C VAL A 169 -4.18 4.58 -4.25
N PHE A 170 -4.16 3.40 -4.82
CA PHE A 170 -3.68 3.13 -6.18
C PHE A 170 -4.84 2.66 -7.08
N LEU A 171 -5.00 3.25 -8.26
CA LEU A 171 -6.11 2.96 -9.18
C LEU A 171 -5.63 2.28 -10.46
N GLY A 172 -6.17 1.11 -10.78
CA GLY A 172 -5.94 0.40 -12.04
C GLY A 172 -4.46 0.16 -12.37
N GLY A 173 -4.18 -0.36 -13.55
CA GLY A 173 -2.86 -0.46 -14.14
C GLY A 173 -1.94 -1.54 -13.56
N PHE A 174 -1.26 -2.28 -14.45
CA PHE A 174 -0.20 -3.21 -14.06
C PHE A 174 0.99 -2.51 -13.41
N SER A 175 1.31 -1.29 -13.87
CA SER A 175 2.36 -0.46 -13.31
C SER A 175 2.13 -0.16 -11.83
N ASN A 176 0.88 0.09 -11.41
CA ASN A 176 0.56 0.28 -9.98
C ASN A 176 0.75 -0.99 -9.15
N ILE A 177 0.37 -2.15 -9.68
CA ILE A 177 0.62 -3.43 -8.99
C ILE A 177 2.13 -3.66 -8.83
N ALA A 178 2.92 -3.34 -9.86
CA ALA A 178 4.38 -3.41 -9.80
C ALA A 178 4.96 -2.43 -8.77
N VAL A 179 4.45 -1.20 -8.70
CA VAL A 179 4.84 -0.21 -7.68
C VAL A 179 4.50 -0.71 -6.28
N LEU A 180 3.33 -1.32 -6.08
CA LEU A 180 2.96 -1.89 -4.79
C LEU A 180 3.93 -2.99 -4.34
N ASN A 181 4.36 -3.85 -5.28
CA ASN A 181 5.38 -4.88 -5.01
C ASN A 181 6.75 -4.26 -4.68
N ASP A 182 7.20 -3.26 -5.44
CA ASP A 182 8.52 -2.64 -5.30
C ASP A 182 8.62 -1.70 -4.08
N VAL A 183 7.56 -0.94 -3.80
CA VAL A 183 7.50 -0.08 -2.62
C VAL A 183 7.30 -0.95 -1.39
N PHE A 184 6.19 -1.69 -1.27
CA PHE A 184 5.82 -2.33 -0.01
C PHE A 184 6.38 -3.74 0.18
N GLY A 185 7.11 -4.27 -0.81
CA GLY A 185 7.62 -5.65 -0.75
C GLY A 185 6.51 -6.69 -0.90
N PHE A 186 5.38 -6.32 -1.51
CA PHE A 186 4.34 -7.28 -1.81
C PHE A 186 4.78 -8.22 -2.94
N HIS A 187 4.07 -9.34 -3.07
CA HIS A 187 4.28 -10.33 -4.14
C HIS A 187 2.99 -10.56 -4.93
N LEU A 188 2.28 -9.47 -5.23
CA LEU A 188 1.02 -9.46 -5.95
C LEU A 188 1.23 -10.01 -7.37
N LYS A 189 0.38 -10.96 -7.75
CA LYS A 189 0.33 -11.53 -9.10
C LYS A 189 -0.84 -10.89 -9.82
N ALA A 190 -0.53 -9.98 -10.73
CA ALA A 190 -1.54 -9.34 -11.56
C ALA A 190 -2.26 -10.39 -12.42
N VAL A 191 -3.57 -10.20 -12.58
CA VAL A 191 -4.35 -10.95 -13.56
C VAL A 191 -4.64 -10.03 -14.73
N SER A 192 -4.52 -10.58 -15.94
CA SER A 192 -5.00 -9.89 -17.14
C SER A 192 -6.47 -9.48 -16.98
N TYR A 193 -6.91 -8.50 -17.78
CA TYR A 193 -8.27 -7.96 -17.82
C TYR A 193 -9.34 -8.95 -17.35
N GLN A 194 -10.06 -8.57 -16.29
CA GLN A 194 -11.13 -9.39 -15.72
C GLN A 194 -12.47 -8.86 -16.19
N GLN A 195 -13.27 -9.74 -16.79
CA GLN A 195 -14.67 -9.45 -17.04
C GLN A 195 -15.44 -9.47 -15.73
N GLY A 196 -16.25 -8.43 -15.52
CA GLY A 196 -17.14 -8.35 -14.36
C GLY A 196 -18.35 -9.27 -14.49
N PRO A 197 -19.30 -9.18 -13.55
CA PRO A 197 -19.31 -8.28 -12.40
C PRO A 197 -18.40 -8.76 -11.25
N PHE A 198 -18.12 -7.84 -10.32
CA PHE A 198 -17.36 -8.11 -9.09
C PHE A 198 -18.23 -7.93 -7.86
N TYR A 199 -18.21 -8.90 -6.96
CA TYR A 199 -19.12 -8.93 -5.83
C TYR A 199 -18.43 -8.49 -4.54
N LYS A 200 -19.13 -7.70 -3.73
CA LYS A 200 -18.64 -7.23 -2.45
C LYS A 200 -18.59 -8.39 -1.45
N SER A 201 -17.46 -8.57 -0.78
CA SER A 201 -17.34 -9.48 0.36
C SER A 201 -17.87 -8.80 1.62
N ASP A 202 -19.11 -9.10 2.03
CA ASP A 202 -19.71 -8.52 3.24
C ASP A 202 -18.89 -8.81 4.50
N ARG A 203 -18.26 -9.99 4.59
CA ARG A 203 -17.35 -10.35 5.68
C ARG A 203 -16.15 -9.40 5.77
N ASN A 204 -15.51 -9.09 4.65
CA ASN A 204 -14.31 -8.25 4.63
C ASN A 204 -14.64 -6.76 4.68
N ALA A 205 -15.80 -6.38 4.14
CA ALA A 205 -16.28 -5.00 4.13
C ALA A 205 -16.83 -4.54 5.49
N HIS A 206 -17.26 -5.46 6.36
CA HIS A 206 -17.83 -5.12 7.67
C HIS A 206 -16.86 -4.28 8.54
N ASN A 207 -17.40 -3.23 9.18
CA ASN A 207 -16.66 -2.22 9.96
C ASN A 207 -15.57 -1.52 9.14
N THR A 208 -15.81 -1.32 7.85
CA THR A 208 -14.94 -0.51 6.98
C THR A 208 -15.79 0.47 6.15
N PRO A 209 -15.19 1.50 5.56
CA PRO A 209 -15.92 2.37 4.62
C PRO A 209 -16.57 1.61 3.44
N PHE A 210 -16.04 0.44 3.09
CA PHE A 210 -16.61 -0.43 2.05
C PHE A 210 -17.94 -1.08 2.45
N GLU A 211 -18.33 -1.07 3.74
CA GLU A 211 -19.60 -1.66 4.18
C GLU A 211 -20.81 -1.02 3.47
N ALA A 212 -20.78 0.30 3.33
CA ALA A 212 -21.80 1.12 2.66
C ALA A 212 -21.60 1.24 1.13
N ALA A 213 -20.54 0.64 0.59
CA ALA A 213 -20.29 0.61 -0.83
C ALA A 213 -21.27 -0.34 -1.56
N PRO A 214 -21.47 -0.20 -2.87
CA PRO A 214 -22.39 -1.04 -3.65
C PRO A 214 -22.10 -2.54 -3.46
N ARG A 215 -23.13 -3.39 -3.52
CA ARG A 215 -22.92 -4.85 -3.43
C ARG A 215 -22.19 -5.44 -4.63
N GLU A 216 -22.22 -4.75 -5.75
CA GLU A 216 -21.67 -5.22 -7.01
C GLU A 216 -21.01 -4.04 -7.75
N LEU A 217 -19.89 -4.32 -8.41
CA LEU A 217 -19.27 -3.43 -9.37
C LEU A 217 -19.49 -4.00 -10.77
N PRO A 218 -20.07 -3.23 -11.69
CA PRO A 218 -20.29 -3.68 -13.05
C PRO A 218 -18.94 -3.83 -13.77
N GLU A 219 -18.96 -4.56 -14.88
CA GLU A 219 -17.85 -4.57 -15.82
C GLU A 219 -17.52 -3.13 -16.29
N ALA A 220 -16.24 -2.86 -16.49
CA ALA A 220 -15.73 -1.62 -17.05
C ALA A 220 -14.60 -1.95 -18.03
N ASP A 221 -14.35 -1.07 -19.00
CA ASP A 221 -13.45 -1.34 -20.14
C ASP A 221 -12.02 -1.75 -19.75
N LYS A 222 -11.54 -1.31 -18.58
CA LYS A 222 -10.21 -1.64 -18.07
C LYS A 222 -10.24 -1.90 -16.57
N VAL A 223 -10.46 -3.16 -16.19
CA VAL A 223 -10.34 -3.60 -14.80
C VAL A 223 -9.14 -4.53 -14.64
N PHE A 224 -8.22 -4.13 -13.76
CA PHE A 224 -7.00 -4.84 -13.44
C PHE A 224 -7.18 -5.56 -12.10
N GLY A 225 -7.16 -6.89 -12.14
CA GLY A 225 -7.30 -7.72 -10.95
C GLY A 225 -5.97 -8.21 -10.41
N VAL A 226 -5.98 -8.71 -9.19
CA VAL A 226 -4.86 -9.44 -8.55
C VAL A 226 -5.36 -10.79 -8.08
N HIS A 227 -4.56 -11.84 -8.23
CA HIS A 227 -4.90 -13.15 -7.69
C HIS A 227 -5.05 -13.07 -6.17
N MET A 228 -6.19 -13.52 -5.63
CA MET A 228 -6.44 -13.48 -4.19
C MET A 228 -5.37 -14.23 -3.39
N SER A 229 -4.81 -15.31 -3.94
CA SER A 229 -3.74 -16.10 -3.31
C SER A 229 -2.39 -15.37 -3.23
N SER A 230 -2.24 -14.24 -3.91
CA SER A 230 -1.02 -13.42 -3.89
C SER A 230 -1.12 -12.21 -2.95
N LEU A 231 -2.29 -12.01 -2.33
CA LEU A 231 -2.47 -10.96 -1.35
C LEU A 231 -1.59 -11.21 -0.13
N PRO A 232 -0.94 -10.17 0.42
CA PRO A 232 -0.15 -10.31 1.63
C PRO A 232 -1.02 -10.70 2.82
N ALA A 233 -0.41 -11.31 3.85
CA ALA A 233 -1.11 -11.68 5.07
C ALA A 233 -1.78 -10.45 5.71
N GLY A 234 -3.05 -10.62 6.13
CA GLY A 234 -3.84 -9.53 6.72
C GLY A 234 -4.49 -8.57 5.70
N ALA A 235 -4.27 -8.76 4.39
CA ALA A 235 -5.01 -8.04 3.38
C ALA A 235 -6.51 -8.41 3.40
N ARG A 236 -7.37 -7.45 3.10
CA ARG A 236 -8.82 -7.62 2.94
C ARG A 236 -9.20 -7.44 1.48
N SER A 237 -9.78 -8.47 0.86
CA SER A 237 -10.42 -8.38 -0.45
C SER A 237 -11.84 -7.84 -0.27
N TYR A 238 -12.14 -6.67 -0.82
CA TYR A 238 -13.47 -6.07 -0.74
C TYR A 238 -14.35 -6.45 -1.90
N TYR A 239 -13.80 -6.51 -3.11
CA TYR A 239 -14.51 -6.91 -4.32
C TYR A 239 -13.70 -7.97 -5.05
N ASP A 240 -14.32 -9.11 -5.33
CA ASP A 240 -13.69 -10.20 -6.06
C ASP A 240 -14.68 -10.95 -6.97
N SER A 241 -14.10 -11.68 -7.92
CA SER A 241 -14.78 -12.61 -8.81
C SER A 241 -13.77 -13.64 -9.32
N LEU A 242 -14.18 -14.91 -9.40
CA LEU A 242 -13.40 -16.01 -9.98
C LEU A 242 -11.94 -16.12 -9.46
N GLY A 243 -11.71 -15.83 -8.17
CA GLY A 243 -10.39 -15.92 -7.54
C GLY A 243 -9.46 -14.73 -7.80
N ALA A 244 -9.96 -13.67 -8.44
CA ALA A 244 -9.29 -12.39 -8.61
C ALA A 244 -10.00 -11.31 -7.79
N THR A 245 -9.22 -10.50 -7.08
CA THR A 245 -9.72 -9.31 -6.39
C THR A 245 -9.46 -8.07 -7.24
N VAL A 246 -10.43 -7.16 -7.26
CA VAL A 246 -10.34 -5.85 -7.94
C VAL A 246 -10.40 -4.69 -6.96
N ALA A 247 -10.55 -4.96 -5.68
CA ALA A 247 -10.44 -3.96 -4.64
C ALA A 247 -9.97 -4.63 -3.37
N PHE A 248 -8.83 -4.19 -2.85
CA PHE A 248 -8.31 -4.70 -1.60
C PHE A 248 -7.60 -3.60 -0.82
N ALA A 249 -7.45 -3.81 0.48
CA ALA A 249 -6.55 -2.99 1.27
C ALA A 249 -5.66 -3.86 2.15
N VAL A 250 -4.43 -3.41 2.32
CA VAL A 250 -3.41 -4.02 3.16
C VAL A 250 -3.12 -3.05 4.29
N ARG A 251 -3.19 -3.54 5.53
CA ARG A 251 -2.77 -2.74 6.68
C ARG A 251 -1.26 -2.58 6.67
N HIS A 252 -0.78 -1.34 6.81
CA HIS A 252 0.63 -1.02 6.92
C HIS A 252 0.84 -0.20 8.21
N ASP A 253 1.23 -0.90 9.27
CA ASP A 253 1.27 -0.41 10.66
C ASP A 253 -0.07 0.21 11.11
N LEU A 254 -0.13 1.53 11.24
CA LEU A 254 -1.32 2.27 11.67
C LEU A 254 -2.23 2.65 10.49
N GLY A 255 -1.72 2.65 9.26
CA GLY A 255 -2.46 3.09 8.08
C GLY A 255 -2.75 1.97 7.09
N MET A 256 -3.09 2.37 5.87
CA MET A 256 -3.60 1.48 4.84
C MET A 256 -2.94 1.74 3.49
N VAL A 257 -2.77 0.68 2.72
CA VAL A 257 -2.46 0.73 1.30
C VAL A 257 -3.61 0.06 0.57
N THR A 258 -4.37 0.86 -0.18
CA THR A 258 -5.62 0.47 -0.83
C THR A 258 -5.42 0.45 -2.35
N TYR A 259 -5.94 -0.59 -3.00
CA TYR A 259 -5.93 -0.72 -4.45
C TYR A 259 -7.36 -0.86 -4.97
N LEU A 260 -7.67 -0.18 -6.07
CA LEU A 260 -8.92 -0.31 -6.80
C LEU A 260 -8.58 -0.56 -8.28
N GLY A 261 -9.09 -1.64 -8.86
CA GLY A 261 -8.66 -2.16 -10.16
C GLY A 261 -9.11 -1.38 -11.38
N SER A 262 -10.03 -0.41 -11.23
CA SER A 262 -10.48 0.45 -12.32
C SER A 262 -9.65 1.74 -12.38
N ASP A 263 -9.32 2.20 -13.59
CA ASP A 263 -8.75 3.52 -13.85
C ASP A 263 -9.78 4.67 -13.74
N LEU A 264 -11.05 4.30 -13.54
CA LEU A 264 -12.23 5.15 -13.48
C LEU A 264 -12.56 5.93 -14.76
N ALA A 265 -11.82 5.72 -15.86
CA ALA A 265 -12.16 6.25 -17.16
C ALA A 265 -13.46 5.58 -17.66
N GLY A 266 -14.47 6.38 -18.00
CA GLY A 266 -15.78 5.87 -18.43
C GLY A 266 -16.54 5.04 -17.37
N SER A 267 -16.02 4.91 -16.15
CA SER A 267 -16.57 3.98 -15.17
C SER A 267 -17.88 4.45 -14.55
N ASP A 268 -18.73 3.47 -14.26
CA ASP A 268 -20.06 3.63 -13.69
C ASP A 268 -20.05 4.30 -12.29
N ARG A 269 -21.22 4.80 -11.87
CA ARG A 269 -21.45 5.34 -10.52
C ARG A 269 -21.00 4.39 -9.41
N ALA A 270 -21.13 3.07 -9.58
CA ALA A 270 -20.73 2.09 -8.59
C ALA A 270 -19.22 2.13 -8.29
N TRP A 271 -18.38 2.19 -9.33
CA TRP A 271 -16.93 2.33 -9.20
C TRP A 271 -16.52 3.62 -8.50
N ARG A 272 -17.22 4.73 -8.79
CA ARG A 272 -16.99 6.01 -8.11
C ARG A 272 -17.35 5.94 -6.62
N ARG A 273 -18.38 5.20 -6.25
CA ARG A 273 -18.72 4.96 -4.83
C ARG A 273 -17.68 4.06 -4.14
N ALA A 274 -17.12 3.08 -4.85
CA ALA A 274 -16.01 2.29 -4.33
C ALA A 274 -14.74 3.14 -4.12
N LEU A 275 -14.45 4.07 -5.04
CA LEU A 275 -13.37 5.05 -4.84
C LEU A 275 -13.61 5.88 -3.58
N ASN A 276 -14.83 6.39 -3.38
CA ASN A 276 -15.15 7.20 -2.20
C ASN A 276 -15.07 6.41 -0.88
N ALA A 277 -15.17 5.08 -0.92
CA ALA A 277 -14.90 4.22 0.23
C ALA A 277 -13.39 3.91 0.38
N ALA A 278 -12.62 4.00 -0.70
CA ALA A 278 -11.19 3.76 -0.70
C ALA A 278 -10.38 4.93 -0.15
N VAL A 279 -10.93 6.16 -0.16
CA VAL A 279 -10.31 7.40 0.37
C VAL A 279 -10.81 7.69 1.78
#